data_AF-A0A382RYZ3-F1
#
_entry.id   AF-A0A382RYZ3-F1
#
_cell.length_a   1.000
_cell.length_b   1.000
_cell.length_c   1.000
_cell.angle_alpha   90.00
_cell.angle_beta   90.00
_cell.angle_gamma   90.00
#
_symmetry.space_group_name_H-M   'P 1'
#
loop_
_entity.id
_entity.type
_entity.pdbx_description
1 polymer ?
#
loop_
_entity_poly.entity_id
_entity_poly.type
_entity_poly.pdbx_seq_one_letter_code
_entity_poly.pdbx_strand_id
1 'polypeptide(L)'
;FAYDPDAAKRVIESPINAVIAVPGASGVGAGLANQAKDTLAIVHTGQSDALFDPIVVDPYQLTGESYSLSFDVVDSVTYWFLKNEASDVLATDTIFPATEDYFATLPFEQLPLYSLFNTITDGFIVTARNATFDPPMTYSSAVAIVDDFDSTAVVFGGLSPSGTWAAFIEGTPLPNKPVAPGAESLQLDIEFRFTDDGSVATYFNASVTVIDTILLPFEVWSIEEDRQINAAFYQAAGSKPVYEADPDFAGSYNFTKNFFIIPVYEPYTGTGMSDYYSNTQMGWLMKFDKTNTSFESGNIFRVSFVNPLFPGVDTY
;
A
#
# COMPACT_ATOMS: atom_id res chain seq x y z
N PHE A 1 -43.09 -56.50 77.48
CA PHE A 1 -43.35 -56.66 76.04
C PHE A 1 -42.81 -55.42 75.37
N ALA A 2 -41.50 -55.40 75.13
CA ALA A 2 -40.79 -56.08 74.05
C ALA A 2 -40.74 -55.15 72.83
N TYR A 3 -39.54 -54.62 72.58
CA TYR A 3 -39.12 -54.18 71.25
C TYR A 3 -39.55 -55.26 70.27
N ASP A 4 -40.38 -54.91 69.30
CA ASP A 4 -40.68 -55.77 68.16
C ASP A 4 -39.45 -55.77 67.25
N PRO A 5 -38.71 -56.89 67.15
CA PRO A 5 -37.53 -56.98 66.29
C PRO A 5 -37.90 -57.08 64.79
N ASP A 6 -39.19 -57.23 64.45
CA ASP A 6 -39.68 -57.33 63.08
C ASP A 6 -40.28 -56.02 62.54
N ALA A 7 -40.17 -54.92 63.28
CA ALA A 7 -40.55 -53.59 62.80
C ALA A 7 -39.63 -53.18 61.63
N ALA A 8 -40.16 -53.25 60.42
CA ALA A 8 -39.44 -52.90 59.19
C ALA A 8 -38.79 -51.52 59.29
N LYS A 9 -37.47 -51.44 59.09
CA LYS A 9 -36.71 -50.19 59.00
C LYS A 9 -37.32 -49.31 57.90
N ARG A 10 -37.88 -48.15 58.27
CA ARG A 10 -38.22 -47.06 57.34
C ARG A 10 -36.96 -46.26 57.01
N VAL A 11 -36.01 -46.88 56.32
CA VAL A 11 -34.93 -46.16 55.64
C VAL A 11 -34.79 -46.78 54.25
N ILE A 12 -35.41 -46.13 53.27
CA ILE A 12 -35.11 -46.38 51.86
C ILE A 12 -34.02 -45.37 51.49
N GLU A 13 -32.77 -45.74 51.72
CA GLU A 13 -31.66 -45.06 51.05
C GLU A 13 -31.52 -45.74 49.68
N SER A 14 -31.87 -45.03 48.62
CA SER A 14 -31.47 -45.44 47.27
C SER A 14 -29.96 -45.25 47.15
N PRO A 15 -29.23 -46.12 46.43
CA PRO A 15 -27.84 -45.84 46.10
C PRO A 15 -27.80 -44.53 45.31
N ILE A 16 -27.21 -43.49 45.88
CA ILE A 16 -26.85 -42.29 45.12
C ILE A 16 -25.63 -42.68 44.30
N ASN A 17 -25.85 -43.11 43.06
CA ASN A 17 -24.79 -43.14 42.07
C ASN A 17 -24.49 -41.70 41.70
N ALA A 18 -23.40 -41.14 42.22
CA ALA A 18 -22.88 -39.88 41.75
C ALA A 18 -22.49 -40.05 40.27
N VAL A 19 -23.26 -39.45 39.36
CA VAL A 19 -22.80 -39.27 37.99
C VAL A 19 -21.77 -38.17 38.03
N ILE A 20 -20.49 -38.53 38.00
CA ILE A 20 -19.42 -37.57 37.76
C ILE A 20 -19.53 -37.21 36.27
N ALA A 21 -20.07 -36.04 35.97
CA ALA A 21 -19.82 -35.43 34.68
C ALA A 21 -18.34 -35.03 34.67
N VAL A 22 -17.51 -35.86 34.04
CA VAL A 22 -16.18 -35.44 33.61
C VAL A 22 -16.44 -34.51 32.43
N PRO A 23 -16.09 -33.20 32.49
CA PRO A 23 -16.01 -32.41 31.27
C PRO A 23 -15.10 -33.20 30.34
N GLY A 24 -15.62 -33.62 29.19
CA GLY A 24 -14.82 -34.36 28.22
C GLY A 24 -13.52 -33.61 28.03
N ALA A 25 -12.40 -34.23 28.39
CA ALA A 25 -11.11 -33.69 28.05
C ALA A 25 -11.12 -33.49 26.53
N SER A 26 -10.81 -32.28 26.08
CA SER A 26 -10.42 -32.02 24.69
C SER A 26 -9.56 -33.17 24.18
N GLY A 27 -9.85 -33.62 22.96
CA GLY A 27 -9.25 -34.81 22.35
C GLY A 27 -7.79 -35.04 22.77
N VAL A 28 -7.54 -36.17 23.39
CA VAL A 28 -6.21 -36.59 23.83
C VAL A 28 -5.41 -36.98 22.58
N GLY A 29 -4.33 -36.24 22.26
CA GLY A 29 -3.31 -36.77 21.33
C GLY A 29 -2.36 -35.78 20.65
N ALA A 30 -2.74 -34.52 20.48
CA ALA A 30 -1.83 -33.46 20.04
C ALA A 30 -2.23 -32.19 20.77
N GLY A 31 -1.26 -31.45 21.34
CA GLY A 31 -1.53 -30.06 21.68
C GLY A 31 -2.06 -29.37 20.42
N LEU A 32 -3.05 -28.48 20.57
CA LEU A 32 -3.51 -27.70 19.43
C LEU A 32 -2.29 -27.04 18.78
N ALA A 33 -2.14 -27.22 17.47
CA ALA A 33 -1.03 -26.60 16.74
C ALA A 33 -1.08 -25.06 16.83
N ASN A 34 -2.29 -24.52 17.02
CA ASN A 34 -2.57 -23.10 17.21
C ASN A 34 -3.39 -22.88 18.49
N GLN A 35 -3.24 -21.71 19.09
CA GLN A 35 -4.01 -21.20 20.21
C GLN A 35 -4.89 -20.02 19.75
N ALA A 36 -5.87 -19.64 20.57
CA ALA A 36 -6.63 -18.43 20.31
C ALA A 36 -5.68 -17.22 20.28
N LYS A 37 -5.91 -16.31 19.31
CA LYS A 37 -5.09 -15.16 18.94
C LYS A 37 -3.81 -15.47 18.16
N ASP A 38 -3.49 -16.72 17.89
CA ASP A 38 -2.45 -17.02 16.92
C ASP A 38 -2.87 -16.50 15.54
N THR A 39 -1.89 -16.05 14.77
CA THR A 39 -2.10 -15.65 13.37
C THR A 39 -1.72 -16.81 12.46
N LEU A 40 -2.60 -17.15 11.51
CA LEU A 40 -2.33 -18.19 10.53
C LEU A 40 -1.41 -17.66 9.43
N ALA A 41 -0.70 -18.56 8.75
CA ALA A 41 0.18 -18.19 7.66
C ALA A 41 -0.61 -17.64 6.46
N ILE A 42 -0.06 -16.63 5.80
CA ILE A 42 -0.58 -16.03 4.56
C ILE A 42 0.51 -16.03 3.50
N VAL A 43 0.10 -16.18 2.25
CA VAL A 43 0.96 -15.99 1.08
C VAL A 43 0.29 -14.97 0.16
N HIS A 44 0.87 -13.77 0.07
CA HIS A 44 0.39 -12.74 -0.85
C HIS A 44 1.04 -12.87 -2.23
N THR A 45 0.21 -12.73 -3.27
CA THR A 45 0.64 -12.49 -4.65
C THR A 45 -0.01 -11.21 -5.13
N GLY A 46 0.78 -10.27 -5.65
CA GLY A 46 0.30 -8.99 -6.15
C GLY A 46 1.26 -7.85 -5.81
N GLN A 47 0.75 -6.61 -5.83
CA GLN A 47 1.53 -5.38 -5.61
C GLN A 47 1.00 -4.53 -4.44
N SER A 48 -0.16 -4.89 -3.88
CA SER A 48 -0.81 -4.15 -2.79
C SER A 48 0.00 -4.15 -1.49
N ASP A 49 -0.04 -3.02 -0.77
CA ASP A 49 0.53 -2.88 0.58
C ASP A 49 -0.43 -3.33 1.69
N ALA A 50 -1.63 -3.79 1.32
CA ALA A 50 -2.60 -4.28 2.29
C ALA A 50 -2.05 -5.51 3.02
N LEU A 51 -2.30 -5.54 4.32
CA LEU A 51 -1.98 -6.66 5.19
C LEU A 51 -3.29 -7.31 5.62
N PHE A 52 -3.37 -8.63 5.46
CA PHE A 52 -4.43 -9.42 6.05
C PHE A 52 -3.83 -10.32 7.12
N ASP A 53 -4.56 -10.51 8.21
CA ASP A 53 -4.14 -11.35 9.34
C ASP A 53 -5.32 -12.26 9.72
N PRO A 54 -5.23 -13.59 9.54
CA PRO A 54 -6.25 -14.53 9.97
C PRO A 54 -5.97 -14.87 11.43
N ILE A 55 -6.81 -14.38 12.33
CA ILE A 55 -6.64 -14.53 13.77
C ILE A 55 -7.51 -15.69 14.25
N VAL A 56 -6.89 -16.70 14.86
CA VAL A 56 -7.58 -17.85 15.43
C VAL A 56 -8.46 -17.39 16.59
N VAL A 57 -9.75 -17.72 16.54
CA VAL A 57 -10.73 -17.45 17.60
C VAL A 57 -11.08 -18.74 18.34
N ASP A 58 -11.32 -19.82 17.61
CA ASP A 58 -11.61 -21.14 18.15
C ASP A 58 -10.72 -22.21 17.48
N PRO A 59 -9.61 -22.61 18.12
CA PRO A 59 -8.68 -23.58 17.54
C PRO A 59 -9.26 -24.98 17.36
N TYR A 60 -10.40 -25.31 17.97
CA TYR A 60 -11.08 -26.60 17.78
C TYR A 60 -11.91 -26.67 16.50
N GLN A 61 -12.19 -25.52 15.89
CA GLN A 61 -12.91 -25.45 14.62
C GLN A 61 -11.98 -25.38 13.42
N LEU A 62 -10.66 -25.19 13.61
CA LEU A 62 -9.68 -25.21 12.53
C LEU A 62 -9.64 -26.60 11.87
N THR A 63 -10.00 -26.67 10.60
CA THR A 63 -9.96 -27.90 9.80
C THR A 63 -8.58 -28.17 9.21
N GLY A 64 -7.76 -27.14 9.05
CA GLY A 64 -6.45 -27.21 8.39
C GLY A 64 -6.50 -27.07 6.88
N GLU A 65 -7.67 -26.74 6.33
CA GLU A 65 -7.87 -26.44 4.91
C GLU A 65 -7.24 -25.09 4.52
N SER A 66 -6.99 -24.91 3.22
CA SER A 66 -6.53 -23.63 2.67
C SER A 66 -7.71 -22.75 2.26
N TYR A 67 -7.54 -21.45 2.44
CA TYR A 67 -8.50 -20.43 2.02
C TYR A 67 -7.80 -19.40 1.13
N SER A 68 -8.56 -18.74 0.28
CA SER A 68 -8.07 -17.64 -0.55
C SER A 68 -8.89 -16.39 -0.29
N LEU A 69 -8.20 -15.27 -0.14
CA LEU A 69 -8.80 -13.95 -0.15
C LEU A 69 -8.52 -13.30 -1.51
N SER A 70 -9.59 -12.99 -2.23
CA SER A 70 -9.52 -12.41 -3.58
C SER A 70 -10.43 -11.19 -3.70
N PHE A 71 -10.17 -10.36 -4.72
CA PHE A 71 -10.91 -9.12 -4.95
C PHE A 71 -11.51 -9.14 -6.35
N ASP A 72 -12.76 -8.70 -6.47
CA ASP A 72 -13.46 -8.65 -7.75
C ASP A 72 -14.43 -7.46 -7.79
N VAL A 73 -14.80 -7.04 -9.01
CA VAL A 73 -15.75 -5.96 -9.26
C VAL A 73 -17.11 -6.56 -9.64
N VAL A 74 -18.12 -6.28 -8.82
CA VAL A 74 -19.52 -6.69 -9.06
C VAL A 74 -20.37 -5.43 -9.15
N ASP A 75 -21.05 -5.23 -10.29
CA ASP A 75 -21.90 -4.06 -10.54
C ASP A 75 -21.20 -2.71 -10.28
N SER A 76 -19.94 -2.60 -10.71
CA SER A 76 -19.06 -1.42 -10.54
C SER A 76 -18.65 -1.12 -9.09
N VAL A 77 -18.85 -2.06 -8.17
CA VAL A 77 -18.39 -1.97 -6.78
C VAL A 77 -17.37 -3.06 -6.52
N THR A 78 -16.28 -2.72 -5.84
CA THR A 78 -15.22 -3.66 -5.51
C THR A 78 -15.51 -4.37 -4.19
N TYR A 79 -15.38 -5.69 -4.19
CA TYR A 79 -15.60 -6.56 -3.05
C TYR A 79 -14.35 -7.38 -2.74
N TRP A 80 -14.18 -7.72 -1.47
CA TRP A 80 -13.31 -8.83 -1.08
C TRP A 80 -14.12 -10.11 -0.92
N PHE A 81 -13.48 -11.26 -1.15
CA PHE A 81 -14.08 -12.59 -1.06
C PHE A 81 -13.13 -13.55 -0.38
N LEU A 82 -13.56 -14.12 0.73
CA LEU A 82 -12.92 -15.28 1.35
C LEU A 82 -13.55 -16.55 0.78
N LYS A 83 -12.75 -17.41 0.17
CA LYS A 83 -13.19 -18.64 -0.50
C LYS A 83 -12.45 -19.87 0.02
N ASN A 84 -13.11 -21.03 0.03
CA ASN A 84 -12.45 -22.33 0.25
C ASN A 84 -11.77 -22.85 -1.03
N GLU A 85 -11.12 -24.01 -0.95
CA GLU A 85 -10.51 -24.68 -2.12
C GLU A 85 -11.51 -25.04 -3.23
N ALA A 86 -12.79 -25.23 -2.89
CA ALA A 86 -13.86 -25.48 -3.85
C ALA A 86 -14.38 -24.18 -4.52
N SER A 87 -13.81 -23.01 -4.20
CA SER A 87 -14.24 -21.68 -4.63
C SER A 87 -15.62 -21.24 -4.13
N ASP A 88 -16.16 -21.90 -3.09
CA ASP A 88 -17.35 -21.42 -2.40
C ASP A 88 -17.00 -20.16 -1.60
N VAL A 89 -17.84 -19.13 -1.72
CA VAL A 89 -17.69 -17.89 -0.97
C VAL A 89 -18.19 -18.08 0.46
N LEU A 90 -17.28 -17.90 1.42
CA LEU A 90 -17.55 -18.04 2.85
C LEU A 90 -17.84 -16.70 3.52
N ALA A 91 -17.18 -15.65 3.05
CA ALA A 91 -17.43 -14.28 3.49
C ALA A 91 -17.12 -13.30 2.34
N THR A 92 -17.85 -12.19 2.31
CA THR A 92 -17.66 -11.12 1.33
C THR A 92 -18.27 -9.83 1.84
N ASP A 93 -17.61 -8.71 1.56
CA ASP A 93 -18.10 -7.37 1.84
C ASP A 93 -17.35 -6.34 0.97
N THR A 94 -17.81 -5.10 0.98
CA THR A 94 -17.08 -3.93 0.47
C THR A 94 -16.26 -3.26 1.57
N ILE A 95 -16.65 -3.46 2.84
CA ILE A 95 -16.00 -2.88 4.01
C ILE A 95 -15.00 -3.90 4.57
N PHE A 96 -13.77 -3.47 4.86
CA PHE A 96 -12.73 -4.37 5.34
C PHE A 96 -12.89 -4.71 6.83
N PRO A 97 -12.78 -5.97 7.24
CA PRO A 97 -12.76 -6.32 8.66
C PRO A 97 -11.50 -5.78 9.34
N ALA A 98 -11.59 -5.25 10.56
CA ALA A 98 -10.47 -4.74 11.33
C ALA A 98 -10.52 -5.20 12.80
N THR A 99 -9.36 -5.20 13.44
CA THR A 99 -9.28 -5.27 14.91
C THR A 99 -9.66 -3.93 15.54
N GLU A 100 -10.12 -3.97 16.79
CA GLU A 100 -10.41 -2.76 17.57
C GLU A 100 -9.18 -1.85 17.69
N ASP A 101 -8.01 -2.46 17.94
CA ASP A 101 -6.74 -1.75 18.05
C ASP A 101 -6.38 -1.01 16.76
N TYR A 102 -6.52 -1.65 15.59
CA TYR A 102 -6.22 -0.99 14.32
C TYR A 102 -7.22 0.13 14.03
N PHE A 103 -8.52 -0.18 14.16
CA PHE A 103 -9.59 0.78 13.93
C PHE A 103 -9.44 2.06 14.76
N ALA A 104 -8.97 1.93 16.01
CA ALA A 104 -8.74 3.07 16.90
C ALA A 104 -7.59 4.00 16.47
N THR A 105 -6.71 3.55 15.57
CA THR A 105 -5.59 4.36 15.04
C THR A 105 -5.94 5.09 13.74
N LEU A 106 -7.05 4.73 13.10
CA LEU A 106 -7.44 5.25 11.80
C LEU A 106 -7.89 6.72 11.87
N PRO A 107 -7.55 7.54 10.86
CA PRO A 107 -8.13 8.87 10.70
C PRO A 107 -9.62 8.76 10.36
N PHE A 108 -10.39 9.82 10.67
CA PHE A 108 -11.85 9.85 10.51
C PHE A 108 -12.34 9.42 9.12
N GLU A 109 -11.65 9.86 8.06
CA GLU A 109 -12.02 9.58 6.67
C GLU A 109 -11.84 8.08 6.30
N GLN A 110 -11.01 7.34 7.03
CA GLN A 110 -10.80 5.90 6.78
C GLN A 110 -11.75 5.01 7.60
N LEU A 111 -12.34 5.52 8.69
CA LEU A 111 -13.25 4.73 9.53
C LEU A 111 -14.41 4.07 8.75
N PRO A 112 -15.05 4.72 7.75
CA PRO A 112 -16.12 4.09 6.97
C PRO A 112 -15.68 2.91 6.09
N LEU A 113 -14.37 2.77 5.84
CA LEU A 113 -13.80 1.69 5.02
C LEU A 113 -13.59 0.40 5.82
N TYR A 114 -13.71 0.47 7.15
CA TYR A 114 -13.44 -0.65 8.05
C TYR A 114 -14.61 -1.00 8.96
N SER A 115 -14.72 -2.27 9.33
CA SER A 115 -15.74 -2.82 10.23
C SER A 115 -15.10 -3.60 11.37
N LEU A 116 -15.59 -3.40 12.59
CA LEU A 116 -15.20 -4.20 13.76
C LEU A 116 -15.96 -5.53 13.84
N PHE A 117 -16.98 -5.72 13.01
CA PHE A 117 -17.76 -6.95 12.98
C PHE A 117 -17.07 -7.98 12.10
N ASN A 118 -16.48 -8.98 12.76
CA ASN A 118 -15.74 -10.05 12.11
C ASN A 118 -16.60 -11.32 12.02
N THR A 119 -16.60 -11.96 10.86
CA THR A 119 -17.26 -13.27 10.66
C THR A 119 -16.27 -14.38 10.96
N ILE A 120 -16.61 -15.27 11.89
CA ILE A 120 -15.80 -16.46 12.18
C ILE A 120 -15.99 -17.46 11.03
N THR A 121 -14.90 -17.80 10.36
CA THR A 121 -14.82 -18.81 9.32
C THR A 121 -13.85 -19.88 9.78
N ASP A 122 -14.31 -21.12 9.90
CA ASP A 122 -13.46 -22.26 10.28
C ASP A 122 -12.62 -22.02 11.55
N GLY A 123 -13.16 -21.35 12.56
CA GLY A 123 -12.44 -21.06 13.80
C GLY A 123 -11.48 -19.87 13.77
N PHE A 124 -11.36 -19.14 12.65
CA PHE A 124 -10.59 -17.89 12.57
C PHE A 124 -11.44 -16.71 12.07
N ILE A 125 -10.94 -15.49 12.25
CA ILE A 125 -11.45 -14.29 11.61
C ILE A 125 -10.37 -13.69 10.71
N VAL A 126 -10.73 -13.11 9.58
CA VAL A 126 -9.79 -12.30 8.79
C VAL A 126 -9.89 -10.87 9.27
N THR A 127 -8.75 -10.23 9.46
CA THR A 127 -8.66 -8.78 9.70
C THR A 127 -7.73 -8.16 8.66
N ALA A 128 -7.95 -6.89 8.35
CA ALA A 128 -7.25 -6.15 7.33
C ALA A 128 -6.62 -4.89 7.92
N ARG A 129 -5.46 -4.52 7.41
CA ARG A 129 -4.74 -3.28 7.71
C ARG A 129 -4.18 -2.70 6.42
N ASN A 130 -4.21 -1.39 6.29
CA ASN A 130 -3.76 -0.64 5.11
C ASN A 130 -4.45 -1.09 3.80
N ALA A 131 -5.60 -1.76 3.91
CA ALA A 131 -6.41 -2.15 2.77
C ALA A 131 -7.17 -0.94 2.23
N THR A 132 -7.02 -0.69 0.93
CA THR A 132 -7.76 0.34 0.21
C THR A 132 -7.95 -0.12 -1.23
N PHE A 133 -9.10 0.19 -1.81
CA PHE A 133 -9.32 0.09 -3.26
C PHE A 133 -9.10 1.45 -3.95
N ASP A 134 -9.03 2.53 -3.17
CA ASP A 134 -8.90 3.87 -3.69
C ASP A 134 -7.45 4.12 -4.14
N PRO A 135 -7.26 4.73 -5.32
CA PRO A 135 -5.93 5.11 -5.78
C PRO A 135 -5.27 6.10 -4.81
N PRO A 136 -3.93 6.11 -4.74
CA PRO A 136 -3.23 7.06 -3.89
C PRO A 136 -3.53 8.48 -4.36
N MET A 137 -3.85 9.37 -3.41
CA MET A 137 -3.99 10.81 -3.65
C MET A 137 -2.73 11.59 -3.26
N THR A 138 -1.81 10.94 -2.53
CA THR A 138 -0.54 11.50 -2.06
C THR A 138 0.48 10.39 -1.86
N TYR A 139 1.74 10.77 -1.66
CA TYR A 139 2.81 9.88 -1.23
C TYR A 139 2.64 9.46 0.24
N SER A 140 3.05 8.24 0.57
CA SER A 140 3.08 7.66 1.91
C SER A 140 4.38 8.00 2.64
N SER A 141 5.50 8.04 1.92
CA SER A 141 6.81 8.45 2.45
C SER A 141 7.71 9.03 1.35
N ALA A 142 8.70 9.82 1.75
CA ALA A 142 9.69 10.37 0.86
C ALA A 142 11.02 10.51 1.61
N VAL A 143 12.02 9.70 1.28
CA VAL A 143 13.24 9.54 2.06
C VAL A 143 14.47 9.30 1.18
N ALA A 144 15.64 9.75 1.64
CA ALA A 144 16.91 9.31 1.10
C ALA A 144 17.20 7.88 1.59
N ILE A 145 17.45 6.96 0.65
CA ILE A 145 17.78 5.55 0.91
C ILE A 145 19.29 5.35 0.89
N VAL A 146 19.99 6.09 0.03
CA VAL A 146 21.45 6.12 -0.05
C VAL A 146 21.88 7.58 -0.02
N ASP A 147 22.70 7.91 0.96
CA ASP A 147 23.32 9.22 1.16
C ASP A 147 24.65 8.99 1.87
N ASP A 148 25.75 9.17 1.13
CA ASP A 148 27.11 8.91 1.62
C ASP A 148 27.72 10.15 2.29
N PHE A 149 27.05 11.30 2.26
CA PHE A 149 27.55 12.57 2.77
C PHE A 149 26.60 13.19 3.80
N ASP A 150 26.93 13.06 5.08
CA ASP A 150 26.14 13.63 6.21
C ASP A 150 25.90 15.17 6.12
N SER A 151 26.59 15.86 5.22
CA SER A 151 26.49 17.31 5.01
C SER A 151 25.53 17.73 3.90
N THR A 152 25.08 16.81 3.06
CA THR A 152 24.08 17.07 2.01
C THR A 152 22.73 16.48 2.42
N ALA A 153 21.71 16.81 1.65
CA ALA A 153 20.37 16.33 1.89
C ALA A 153 19.53 16.51 0.64
N VAL A 154 18.94 15.42 0.13
CA VAL A 154 17.89 15.51 -0.88
C VAL A 154 16.55 15.69 -0.17
N VAL A 155 15.89 16.84 -0.39
CA VAL A 155 14.66 17.19 0.33
C VAL A 155 13.47 17.22 -0.61
N PHE A 156 12.49 16.35 -0.38
CA PHE A 156 11.25 16.34 -1.16
C PHE A 156 10.35 17.52 -0.79
N GLY A 157 9.96 18.29 -1.80
CA GLY A 157 9.05 19.42 -1.66
C GLY A 157 7.58 19.03 -1.70
N GLY A 158 7.27 17.75 -1.93
CA GLY A 158 5.90 17.23 -2.03
C GLY A 158 5.38 17.17 -3.46
N LEU A 159 4.10 16.81 -3.58
CA LEU A 159 3.36 16.85 -4.83
C LEU A 159 2.78 18.24 -5.09
N SER A 160 2.50 18.55 -6.35
CA SER A 160 1.67 19.70 -6.71
C SER A 160 0.29 19.58 -6.04
N PRO A 161 -0.36 20.68 -5.63
CA PRO A 161 -1.74 20.65 -5.15
C PRO A 161 -2.75 20.07 -6.17
N SER A 162 -2.42 20.14 -7.47
CA SER A 162 -3.22 19.51 -8.53
C SER A 162 -3.02 17.99 -8.62
N GLY A 163 -2.01 17.42 -7.94
CA GLY A 163 -1.65 16.02 -8.05
C GLY A 163 -0.91 15.73 -9.36
N THR A 164 -1.64 15.35 -10.41
CA THR A 164 -1.11 14.83 -11.68
C THR A 164 -0.94 15.89 -12.76
N TRP A 165 -0.21 15.54 -13.83
CA TRP A 165 -0.01 16.41 -14.99
C TRP A 165 -1.32 16.77 -15.69
N ALA A 166 -2.16 15.77 -15.92
CA ALA A 166 -3.48 15.98 -16.51
C ALA A 166 -4.32 16.96 -15.66
N ALA A 167 -4.39 16.77 -14.35
CA ALA A 167 -5.15 17.65 -13.46
C ALA A 167 -4.58 19.07 -13.39
N PHE A 168 -3.26 19.22 -13.46
CA PHE A 168 -2.62 20.54 -13.57
C PHE A 168 -3.02 21.24 -14.87
N ILE A 169 -2.94 20.55 -16.02
CA ILE A 169 -3.26 21.12 -17.33
C ILE A 169 -4.76 21.42 -17.47
N GLU A 170 -5.63 20.66 -16.82
CA GLU A 170 -7.07 20.92 -16.79
C GLU A 170 -7.38 22.33 -16.27
N GLY A 171 -6.64 22.79 -15.25
CA GLY A 171 -6.76 24.14 -14.68
C GLY A 171 -6.20 25.28 -15.54
N THR A 172 -5.62 25.00 -16.72
CA THR A 172 -5.00 26.00 -17.61
C THR A 172 -5.88 26.34 -18.81
N PRO A 173 -5.65 27.47 -19.52
CA PRO A 173 -6.35 27.78 -20.77
C PRO A 173 -5.84 27.00 -22.00
N LEU A 174 -4.95 26.02 -21.82
CA LEU A 174 -4.42 25.23 -22.93
C LEU A 174 -5.54 24.40 -23.59
N PRO A 175 -5.58 24.34 -24.94
CA PRO A 175 -6.72 23.75 -25.67
C PRO A 175 -6.77 22.24 -25.57
N ASN A 176 -5.63 21.56 -25.53
CA ASN A 176 -5.55 20.11 -25.45
C ASN A 176 -5.37 19.68 -24.00
N LYS A 177 -6.20 18.73 -23.55
CA LYS A 177 -6.19 18.23 -22.18
C LYS A 177 -5.65 16.79 -22.17
N PRO A 178 -4.54 16.51 -21.45
CA PRO A 178 -4.04 15.16 -21.29
C PRO A 178 -5.02 14.32 -20.46
N VAL A 179 -4.87 13.00 -20.57
CA VAL A 179 -5.52 12.03 -19.69
C VAL A 179 -4.48 11.57 -18.66
N ALA A 180 -4.87 11.46 -17.39
CA ALA A 180 -4.00 10.92 -16.36
C ALA A 180 -3.79 9.40 -16.57
N PRO A 181 -2.64 8.85 -16.18
CA PRO A 181 -2.48 7.41 -16.09
C PRO A 181 -3.44 6.81 -15.05
N GLY A 182 -3.68 5.52 -15.16
CA GLY A 182 -4.49 4.79 -14.19
C GLY A 182 -3.80 4.62 -12.84
N ALA A 183 -4.54 4.09 -11.88
CA ALA A 183 -4.07 3.83 -10.52
C ALA A 183 -2.83 2.93 -10.52
N GLU A 184 -2.79 1.96 -11.43
CA GLU A 184 -1.72 0.99 -11.60
C GLU A 184 -0.35 1.64 -11.84
N SER A 185 -0.32 2.85 -12.41
CA SER A 185 0.93 3.60 -12.58
C SER A 185 1.15 4.62 -11.46
N LEU A 186 0.09 5.30 -11.02
CA LEU A 186 0.20 6.35 -9.97
C LEU A 186 0.62 5.82 -8.60
N GLN A 187 0.47 4.53 -8.36
CA GLN A 187 0.90 3.88 -7.13
C GLN A 187 2.36 3.44 -7.12
N LEU A 188 3.01 3.39 -8.29
CA LEU A 188 4.37 2.89 -8.36
C LEU A 188 5.29 3.78 -7.55
N ASP A 189 6.06 3.17 -6.64
CA ASP A 189 7.11 3.85 -5.92
C ASP A 189 8.18 4.33 -6.92
N ILE A 190 8.64 5.56 -6.69
CA ILE A 190 9.58 6.23 -7.58
C ILE A 190 10.91 6.43 -6.87
N GLU A 191 11.99 6.01 -7.53
CA GLU A 191 13.35 6.37 -7.14
C GLU A 191 13.94 7.42 -8.08
N PHE A 192 14.56 8.42 -7.48
CA PHE A 192 15.47 9.34 -8.13
C PHE A 192 16.90 8.89 -7.79
N ARG A 193 17.58 8.32 -8.78
CA ARG A 193 18.95 7.83 -8.62
C ARG A 193 19.90 8.86 -9.23
N PHE A 194 20.63 9.59 -8.40
CA PHE A 194 21.56 10.63 -8.84
C PHE A 194 22.82 9.98 -9.39
N THR A 195 23.21 10.36 -10.60
CA THR A 195 24.34 9.75 -11.33
C THR A 195 25.13 10.81 -12.07
N ASP A 196 26.38 10.50 -12.42
CA ASP A 196 27.25 11.43 -13.16
C ASP A 196 26.71 11.72 -14.57
N ASP A 197 26.10 10.71 -15.21
CA ASP A 197 25.56 10.82 -16.57
C ASP A 197 24.13 11.38 -16.59
N GLY A 198 23.36 11.17 -15.51
CA GLY A 198 21.99 11.63 -15.39
C GLY A 198 21.03 10.96 -16.39
N SER A 199 19.94 11.65 -16.71
CA SER A 199 19.00 11.18 -17.74
C SER A 199 18.39 12.33 -18.56
N VAL A 200 18.09 12.07 -19.83
CA VAL A 200 17.44 13.03 -20.72
C VAL A 200 15.93 13.01 -20.48
N ALA A 201 15.37 14.15 -20.11
CA ALA A 201 13.94 14.34 -19.89
C ALA A 201 13.34 15.31 -20.91
N THR A 202 12.03 15.22 -21.11
CA THR A 202 11.27 16.23 -21.85
C THR A 202 11.19 17.51 -21.02
N TYR A 203 11.42 18.67 -21.62
CA TYR A 203 11.36 19.98 -20.98
C TYR A 203 10.16 20.78 -21.47
N PHE A 204 9.37 21.30 -20.54
CA PHE A 204 8.29 22.24 -20.78
C PHE A 204 8.60 23.58 -20.11
N ASN A 205 8.52 24.67 -20.87
CA ASN A 205 8.54 26.02 -20.30
C ASN A 205 7.22 26.34 -19.59
N ALA A 206 7.17 27.48 -18.90
CA ALA A 206 6.03 27.93 -18.11
C ALA A 206 4.70 27.99 -18.88
N SER A 207 4.74 28.31 -20.17
CA SER A 207 3.56 28.40 -21.03
C SER A 207 3.28 27.12 -21.81
N VAL A 208 4.09 26.06 -21.64
CA VAL A 208 4.00 24.79 -22.37
C VAL A 208 3.95 24.98 -23.90
N THR A 209 4.69 25.98 -24.38
CA THR A 209 4.82 26.34 -25.80
C THR A 209 6.15 25.92 -26.39
N VAL A 210 7.16 25.73 -25.53
CA VAL A 210 8.47 25.20 -25.89
C VAL A 210 8.57 23.80 -25.30
N ILE A 211 8.78 22.84 -26.19
CA ILE A 211 9.01 21.43 -25.87
C ILE A 211 10.39 21.08 -26.41
N ASP A 212 11.28 20.71 -25.51
CA ASP A 212 12.70 20.45 -25.79
C ASP A 212 13.18 19.33 -24.86
N THR A 213 14.48 19.04 -24.83
CA THR A 213 15.09 18.09 -23.89
C THR A 213 15.94 18.78 -22.83
N ILE A 214 16.02 18.23 -21.62
CA ILE A 214 16.92 18.68 -20.56
C ILE A 214 17.67 17.47 -19.99
N LEU A 215 18.95 17.64 -19.66
CA LEU A 215 19.71 16.65 -18.90
C LEU A 215 19.44 16.87 -17.40
N LEU A 216 18.82 15.88 -16.77
CA LEU A 216 18.62 15.84 -15.32
C LEU A 216 19.84 15.19 -14.65
N PRO A 217 20.20 15.58 -13.42
CA PRO A 217 21.32 14.98 -12.69
C PRO A 217 20.98 13.61 -12.06
N PHE A 218 19.83 13.04 -12.42
CA PHE A 218 19.33 11.77 -11.90
C PHE A 218 18.53 11.04 -12.96
N GLU A 219 18.38 9.74 -12.72
CA GLU A 219 17.47 8.85 -13.41
C GLU A 219 16.19 8.70 -12.59
N VAL A 220 15.05 8.46 -13.26
CA VAL A 220 13.78 8.16 -12.62
C VAL A 220 13.48 6.67 -12.82
N TRP A 221 13.20 5.97 -11.73
CA TRP A 221 12.97 4.52 -11.72
C TRP A 221 11.63 4.19 -11.08
N SER A 222 10.91 3.23 -11.67
CA SER A 222 9.81 2.54 -10.98
C SER A 222 10.38 1.33 -10.26
N ILE A 223 10.05 1.19 -8.97
CA ILE A 223 10.58 0.12 -8.12
C ILE A 223 9.91 -1.21 -8.42
N GLU A 224 8.57 -1.22 -8.45
CA GLU A 224 7.78 -2.44 -8.65
C GLU A 224 8.05 -3.06 -10.02
N GLU A 225 8.35 -2.22 -11.02
CA GLU A 225 8.69 -2.66 -12.37
C GLU A 225 10.20 -2.91 -12.57
N ASP A 226 11.03 -2.62 -11.57
CA ASP A 226 12.50 -2.67 -11.60
C ASP A 226 13.10 -2.10 -12.89
N ARG A 227 12.67 -0.89 -13.26
CA ARG A 227 13.10 -0.25 -14.52
C ARG A 227 13.22 1.26 -14.45
N GLN A 228 14.15 1.79 -15.24
CA GLN A 228 14.22 3.21 -15.54
C GLN A 228 13.05 3.61 -16.45
N ILE A 229 12.41 4.72 -16.13
CA ILE A 229 11.29 5.28 -16.88
C ILE A 229 11.62 6.67 -17.43
N ASN A 230 10.86 7.12 -18.43
CA ASN A 230 11.00 8.47 -18.94
C ASN A 230 10.57 9.51 -17.89
N ALA A 231 11.02 10.74 -18.07
CA ALA A 231 10.61 11.86 -17.24
C ALA A 231 10.30 13.09 -18.10
N ALA A 232 9.39 13.92 -17.61
CA ALA A 232 9.21 15.28 -18.06
C ALA A 232 9.51 16.27 -16.93
N PHE A 233 9.90 17.48 -17.34
CA PHE A 233 10.38 18.55 -16.50
C PHE A 233 9.60 19.80 -16.83
N TYR A 234 8.82 20.30 -15.89
CA TYR A 234 8.06 21.54 -16.05
C TYR A 234 8.65 22.66 -15.21
N GLN A 235 8.97 23.79 -15.85
CA GLN A 235 9.55 24.96 -15.19
C GLN A 235 8.61 26.17 -15.27
N ALA A 236 7.98 26.52 -14.15
CA ALA A 236 7.09 27.68 -14.08
C ALA A 236 7.82 29.03 -14.24
N ALA A 237 9.11 29.10 -13.91
CA ALA A 237 9.93 30.30 -14.09
C ALA A 237 11.43 29.98 -14.18
N GLY A 238 12.15 30.77 -15.00
CA GLY A 238 13.59 30.66 -15.20
C GLY A 238 13.97 30.02 -16.53
N SER A 239 15.24 29.60 -16.63
CA SER A 239 15.82 28.92 -17.79
C SER A 239 16.73 27.78 -17.33
N LYS A 240 17.19 26.95 -18.28
CA LYS A 240 18.29 26.00 -18.11
C LYS A 240 19.63 26.76 -17.89
N PRO A 241 20.63 26.16 -17.21
CA PRO A 241 20.57 24.92 -16.41
C PRO A 241 19.80 25.13 -15.09
N VAL A 242 19.42 24.04 -14.44
CA VAL A 242 18.55 24.04 -13.25
C VAL A 242 19.24 23.63 -11.95
N TYR A 243 20.52 23.28 -12.03
CA TYR A 243 21.40 22.98 -10.91
C TYR A 243 22.80 23.56 -11.17
N GLU A 244 23.56 23.76 -10.10
CA GLU A 244 24.95 24.23 -10.14
C GLU A 244 25.76 23.60 -9.00
N ALA A 245 27.08 23.65 -9.08
CA ALA A 245 27.95 23.13 -8.02
C ALA A 245 27.68 23.86 -6.69
N ASP A 246 27.63 23.11 -5.61
CA ASP A 246 27.47 23.65 -4.27
C ASP A 246 28.76 24.39 -3.86
N PRO A 247 28.69 25.70 -3.54
CA PRO A 247 29.87 26.47 -3.14
C PRO A 247 30.41 26.06 -1.77
N ASP A 248 29.58 25.47 -0.91
CA ASP A 248 29.91 25.11 0.47
C ASP A 248 30.42 23.65 0.56
N PHE A 249 29.99 22.78 -0.36
CA PHE A 249 30.32 21.35 -0.36
C PHE A 249 30.88 20.88 -1.72
N ALA A 250 32.20 20.70 -1.78
CA ALA A 250 32.88 20.27 -2.99
C ALA A 250 32.45 18.85 -3.43
N GLY A 251 31.95 18.74 -4.66
CA GLY A 251 31.44 17.48 -5.23
C GLY A 251 29.91 17.38 -5.21
N SER A 252 29.24 18.26 -4.47
CA SER A 252 27.79 18.34 -4.40
C SER A 252 27.23 19.47 -5.27
N TYR A 253 25.92 19.45 -5.48
CA TYR A 253 25.20 20.35 -6.37
C TYR A 253 23.89 20.80 -5.71
N ASN A 254 23.51 22.05 -5.98
CA ASN A 254 22.24 22.63 -5.54
C ASN A 254 21.31 22.85 -6.72
N PHE A 255 20.01 22.62 -6.51
CA PHE A 255 19.01 23.11 -7.46
C PHE A 255 18.95 24.64 -7.41
N THR A 256 18.91 25.29 -8.56
CA THR A 256 18.90 26.77 -8.64
C THR A 256 17.54 27.32 -9.01
N LYS A 257 16.61 26.46 -9.47
CA LYS A 257 15.26 26.82 -9.94
C LYS A 257 14.19 25.94 -9.30
N ASN A 258 12.98 26.48 -9.18
CA ASN A 258 11.82 25.67 -8.84
C ASN A 258 11.32 24.98 -10.11
N PHE A 259 11.00 23.70 -10.01
CA PHE A 259 10.50 22.88 -11.10
C PHE A 259 9.61 21.77 -10.57
N PHE A 260 8.94 21.10 -11.50
CA PHE A 260 8.28 19.84 -11.26
C PHE A 260 8.88 18.76 -12.16
N ILE A 261 9.10 17.58 -11.59
CA ILE A 261 9.39 16.35 -12.31
C ILE A 261 8.08 15.58 -12.44
N ILE A 262 7.87 15.03 -13.64
CA ILE A 262 6.70 14.24 -13.97
C ILE A 262 7.25 12.89 -14.45
N PRO A 263 7.14 11.82 -13.65
CA PRO A 263 7.42 10.48 -14.14
C PRO A 263 6.51 10.16 -15.32
N VAL A 264 7.06 9.55 -16.35
CA VAL A 264 6.34 9.07 -17.52
C VAL A 264 6.51 7.56 -17.54
N TYR A 265 5.45 6.82 -17.19
CA TYR A 265 5.46 5.37 -16.90
C TYR A 265 5.65 4.48 -18.15
N GLU A 266 6.68 4.79 -18.92
CA GLU A 266 7.14 4.10 -20.12
C GLU A 266 8.64 3.84 -19.97
N PRO A 267 9.18 2.76 -20.59
CA PRO A 267 10.61 2.50 -20.57
C PRO A 267 11.42 3.71 -21.01
N TYR A 268 12.53 3.99 -20.32
CA TYR A 268 13.41 5.09 -20.67
C TYR A 268 13.96 4.95 -22.10
N THR A 269 13.89 6.03 -22.87
CA THR A 269 14.36 6.08 -24.27
C THR A 269 15.39 7.17 -24.55
N GLY A 270 15.63 8.07 -23.59
CA GLY A 270 16.49 9.24 -23.78
C GLY A 270 15.99 10.24 -24.84
N THR A 271 14.73 10.13 -25.26
CA THR A 271 14.12 10.99 -26.28
C THR A 271 13.02 11.86 -25.68
N GLY A 272 13.00 13.14 -26.04
CA GLY A 272 11.92 14.05 -25.64
C GLY A 272 10.60 13.75 -26.34
N MET A 273 9.48 13.98 -25.65
CA MET A 273 8.14 13.86 -26.23
C MET A 273 7.90 14.97 -27.26
N SER A 274 7.02 14.68 -28.23
CA SER A 274 6.67 15.64 -29.29
C SER A 274 5.62 16.68 -28.85
N ASP A 275 4.82 16.36 -27.85
CA ASP A 275 3.82 17.25 -27.26
C ASP A 275 3.64 17.00 -25.76
N TYR A 276 2.72 17.74 -25.13
CA TYR A 276 2.45 17.69 -23.69
C TYR A 276 1.15 16.96 -23.31
N TYR A 277 0.39 16.46 -24.28
CA TYR A 277 -1.01 16.04 -24.05
C TYR A 277 -1.35 14.66 -24.62
N SER A 278 -0.58 14.13 -25.56
CA SER A 278 -0.88 12.85 -26.21
C SER A 278 -0.46 11.64 -25.38
N ASN A 279 0.56 11.80 -24.53
CA ASN A 279 1.08 10.72 -23.70
C ASN A 279 0.21 10.55 -22.44
N THR A 280 -0.45 9.40 -22.32
CA THR A 280 -1.36 9.08 -21.21
C THR A 280 -0.63 8.53 -19.98
N GLN A 281 0.69 8.37 -20.04
CA GLN A 281 1.53 7.82 -18.98
C GLN A 281 2.20 8.91 -18.13
N MET A 282 1.82 10.18 -18.29
CA MET A 282 2.38 11.31 -17.53
C MET A 282 1.75 11.41 -16.14
N GLY A 283 2.53 11.07 -15.11
CA GLY A 283 2.06 10.91 -13.73
C GLY A 283 2.00 12.17 -12.87
N TRP A 284 2.40 11.99 -11.62
CA TRP A 284 2.44 13.01 -10.58
C TRP A 284 3.33 14.21 -10.96
N LEU A 285 2.95 15.43 -10.55
CA LEU A 285 3.88 16.55 -10.47
C LEU A 285 4.61 16.51 -9.12
N MET A 286 5.84 16.05 -9.14
CA MET A 286 6.72 15.95 -8.00
C MET A 286 7.69 17.13 -7.96
N LYS A 287 8.09 17.64 -6.79
CA LYS A 287 9.12 18.68 -6.69
C LYS A 287 10.10 18.39 -5.56
N PHE A 288 11.33 18.85 -5.72
CA PHE A 288 12.31 18.95 -4.64
C PHE A 288 12.29 20.36 -4.04
N ASP A 289 12.64 20.47 -2.76
CA ASP A 289 12.87 21.77 -2.13
C ASP A 289 14.21 22.31 -2.59
N LYS A 290 14.16 23.25 -3.53
CA LYS A 290 15.32 23.93 -4.08
C LYS A 290 16.23 24.56 -3.01
N THR A 291 15.68 25.03 -1.89
CA THR A 291 16.44 25.77 -0.87
C THR A 291 17.26 24.85 0.02
N ASN A 292 16.70 23.67 0.31
CA ASN A 292 17.26 22.73 1.27
C ASN A 292 17.86 21.49 0.61
N THR A 293 17.78 21.37 -0.72
CA THR A 293 18.35 20.25 -1.46
C THR A 293 19.77 20.56 -1.91
N SER A 294 20.71 19.79 -1.36
CA SER A 294 22.08 19.61 -1.89
C SER A 294 22.25 18.11 -2.15
N PHE A 295 22.78 17.75 -3.32
CA PHE A 295 22.86 16.36 -3.78
C PHE A 295 24.21 16.06 -4.43
N GLU A 296 24.54 14.78 -4.50
CA GLU A 296 25.69 14.28 -5.23
C GLU A 296 25.36 12.98 -5.98
N SER A 297 26.25 12.65 -6.91
CA SER A 297 26.21 11.37 -7.60
C SER A 297 26.32 10.22 -6.59
N GLY A 298 25.46 9.22 -6.73
CA GLY A 298 25.33 8.10 -5.79
C GLY A 298 24.14 8.22 -4.85
N ASN A 299 23.56 9.42 -4.64
CA ASN A 299 22.34 9.52 -3.83
C ASN A 299 21.17 8.76 -4.47
N ILE A 300 20.36 8.12 -3.63
CA ILE A 300 19.09 7.51 -4.04
C ILE A 300 17.99 8.05 -3.15
N PHE A 301 17.04 8.75 -3.76
CA PHE A 301 15.88 9.28 -3.07
C PHE A 301 14.62 8.53 -3.50
N ARG A 302 13.86 8.01 -2.55
CA ARG A 302 12.65 7.23 -2.79
C ARG A 302 11.42 8.02 -2.37
N VAL A 303 10.42 8.07 -3.25
CA VAL A 303 9.06 8.50 -2.95
C VAL A 303 8.17 7.27 -3.04
N SER A 304 7.58 6.88 -1.91
CA SER A 304 6.66 5.75 -1.86
C SER A 304 5.21 6.22 -1.84
N PHE A 305 4.34 5.43 -2.44
CA PHE A 305 2.89 5.60 -2.41
C PHE A 305 2.28 4.48 -1.57
N VAL A 306 0.96 4.48 -1.40
CA VAL A 306 0.25 3.30 -0.88
C VAL A 306 -0.27 2.56 -2.09
N ASN A 307 0.12 1.30 -2.25
CA ASN A 307 -0.39 0.43 -3.29
C ASN A 307 -1.78 -0.09 -2.91
N PRO A 308 -2.87 0.32 -3.60
CA PRO A 308 -4.19 -0.22 -3.38
C PRO A 308 -4.28 -1.67 -3.86
N LEU A 309 -5.37 -2.31 -3.43
CA LEU A 309 -5.78 -3.64 -3.87
C LEU A 309 -6.31 -3.60 -5.30
N PHE A 310 -5.79 -4.47 -6.17
CA PHE A 310 -6.25 -4.68 -7.54
C PHE A 310 -7.12 -5.92 -7.66
N PRO A 311 -8.40 -5.73 -8.01
CA PRO A 311 -9.29 -6.82 -8.40
C PRO A 311 -8.69 -7.69 -9.50
N GLY A 312 -8.70 -9.00 -9.26
CA GLY A 312 -8.13 -10.01 -10.17
C GLY A 312 -6.61 -10.07 -10.24
N VAL A 313 -5.87 -9.25 -9.48
CA VAL A 313 -4.40 -9.27 -9.41
C VAL A 313 -3.92 -9.67 -8.02
N ASP A 314 -4.41 -9.00 -6.97
CA ASP A 314 -4.02 -9.31 -5.60
C ASP A 314 -4.78 -10.53 -5.07
N THR A 315 -4.06 -11.45 -4.42
CA THR A 315 -4.63 -12.61 -3.71
C THR A 315 -3.79 -12.93 -2.48
N TYR A 316 -4.45 -13.30 -1.37
CA TYR A 316 -3.83 -13.67 -0.10
C TYR A 316 -4.26 -15.07 0.36
#